data_AF-A0A840G0S5-F1
#
_entry.id   AF-A0A840G0S5-F1
#
_cell.length_a   1.000
_cell.length_b   1.000
_cell.length_c   1.000
_cell.angle_alpha   90.00
_cell.angle_beta   90.00
_cell.angle_gamma   90.00
#
_symmetry.space_group_name_H-M   'P 1'
#
loop_
_entity.id
_entity.type
_entity.pdbx_description
1 polymer ?
#
loop_
_entity_poly.entity_id
_entity_poly.type
_entity_poly.pdbx_seq_one_letter_code
_entity_poly.pdbx_strand_id
1 'polypeptide(L)' 'MYPDPKRVRDNRQTVRFDDYEDELLRILSKMTGAQTSTLIRELAMRQAEEMLADAFFGQEPKADASLPRAAG' A
#
# COMPACT_ATOMS: atom_id res chain seq x y z
N MET A 1 25.91 -16.07 8.46
CA MET A 1 24.60 -16.57 8.95
C MET A 1 23.72 -15.34 9.17
N TYR A 2 22.54 -15.26 8.55
CA TYR A 2 21.66 -14.10 8.76
C TYR A 2 21.03 -14.18 10.17
N PRO A 3 20.92 -13.05 10.89
CA PRO A 3 20.37 -13.03 12.24
C PRO A 3 18.89 -13.46 12.34
N ASP A 4 18.16 -13.40 11.23
CA ASP A 4 16.79 -13.94 11.12
C ASP A 4 16.61 -14.52 9.71
N PRO A 5 16.50 -15.86 9.56
CA PRO A 5 16.28 -16.50 8.28
C PRO A 5 15.01 -16.00 7.56
N LYS A 6 13.98 -15.56 8.30
CA LYS A 6 12.73 -15.05 7.71
C LYS A 6 12.85 -13.66 7.09
N ARG A 7 13.95 -12.95 7.38
CA ARG A 7 14.26 -11.65 6.76
C ARG A 7 14.96 -11.79 5.41
N VAL A 8 15.36 -13.01 5.04
CA VAL A 8 15.87 -13.28 3.70
C VAL A 8 14.74 -13.06 2.69
N ARG A 9 14.98 -12.23 1.68
CA ARG A 9 13.99 -11.83 0.67
C ARG A 9 13.97 -12.85 -0.47
N ASP A 10 13.43 -14.03 -0.23
CA ASP A 10 13.32 -15.12 -1.22
C ASP A 10 11.95 -15.20 -1.90
N ASN A 11 10.89 -14.71 -1.24
CA ASN A 11 9.53 -14.69 -1.78
C ASN A 11 9.38 -13.65 -2.90
N ARG A 12 8.97 -14.09 -4.09
CA ARG A 12 8.77 -13.24 -5.26
C ARG A 12 7.30 -13.18 -5.67
N GLN A 13 6.79 -11.97 -5.86
CA GLN A 13 5.52 -11.69 -6.52
C GLN A 13 5.80 -10.93 -7.82
N THR A 14 5.05 -11.23 -8.90
CA THR A 14 5.20 -10.57 -10.20
C THR A 14 3.89 -9.91 -10.58
N VAL A 15 3.96 -8.63 -10.96
CA VAL A 15 2.81 -7.83 -11.40
C VAL A 15 3.07 -7.28 -12.81
N ARG A 16 2.01 -6.93 -13.52
CA ARG A 16 2.09 -6.25 -14.83
C ARG A 16 1.65 -4.81 -14.66
N PHE A 17 2.36 -3.92 -15.33
CA PHE A 17 2.05 -2.50 -15.40
C PHE A 17 1.68 -2.15 -16.84
N ASP A 18 0.79 -1.18 -17.00
CA ASP A 18 0.61 -0.54 -18.29
C ASP A 18 1.77 0.44 -18.60
N ASP A 19 1.75 1.02 -19.80
CA ASP A 19 2.82 1.90 -20.27
C ASP A 19 2.95 3.18 -19.41
N TYR A 20 1.83 3.72 -18.91
CA TYR A 20 1.81 4.94 -18.09
C TYR A 20 2.31 4.66 -16.67
N GLU A 21 1.90 3.53 -16.09
CA GLU A 21 2.35 3.06 -14.79
C GLU A 21 3.87 2.79 -14.79
N ASP A 22 4.40 2.12 -15.82
CA ASP A 22 5.84 1.87 -15.96
C ASP A 22 6.61 3.19 -16.16
N GLU A 23 6.10 4.11 -16.97
CA GLU A 23 6.71 5.44 -17.17
C GLU A 23 6.79 6.22 -15.86
N LEU A 24 5.70 6.27 -15.09
CA LEU A 24 5.65 6.92 -13.79
C LEU A 24 6.71 6.35 -12.83
N LEU A 25 6.80 5.02 -12.73
CA LEU A 25 7.77 4.34 -11.87
C LEU A 25 9.22 4.60 -12.31
N ARG A 26 9.48 4.71 -13.61
CA ARG A 26 10.80 5.09 -14.14
C ARG A 26 11.16 6.53 -13.81
N ILE A 27 10.22 7.46 -13.91
CA ILE A 27 10.43 8.87 -13.55
C ILE A 27 10.78 8.96 -12.06
N LEU A 28 9.99 8.32 -11.20
CA LEU A 28 10.26 8.23 -9.75
C LEU A 28 11.64 7.66 -9.43
N SER A 29 12.04 6.57 -10.11
CA SER A 29 13.36 5.99 -9.99
C SER A 29 14.48 6.97 -10.37
N LYS A 30 14.33 7.68 -11.50
CA LYS A 30 15.31 8.69 -11.94
C LYS A 30 15.43 9.86 -10.97
N MET A 31 14.31 10.34 -10.43
CA MET A 31 14.29 11.47 -9.50
C MET A 31 14.91 11.15 -8.15
N THR A 32 14.67 9.94 -7.64
CA THR A 32 15.15 9.50 -6.32
C THR A 32 16.55 8.87 -6.36
N GLY A 33 16.98 8.41 -7.55
CA GLY A 33 18.20 7.59 -7.70
C GLY A 33 18.04 6.15 -7.20
N ALA A 34 16.84 5.76 -6.76
CA ALA A 34 16.56 4.42 -6.25
C ALA A 34 16.19 3.45 -7.38
N GLN A 35 16.48 2.16 -7.19
CA GLN A 35 16.05 1.12 -8.12
C GLN A 35 14.52 0.98 -8.11
N THR A 36 13.90 0.85 -9.28
CA THR A 36 12.44 0.72 -9.43
C THR A 36 11.83 -0.40 -8.57
N SER A 37 12.47 -1.56 -8.50
CA SER A 37 12.00 -2.69 -7.67
C SER A 37 12.00 -2.39 -6.17
N THR A 38 12.99 -1.61 -5.70
CA THR A 38 13.07 -1.15 -4.31
C THR A 38 11.92 -0.19 -4.01
N LEU A 39 11.69 0.78 -4.91
CA LEU A 39 10.59 1.74 -4.78
C LEU A 39 9.22 1.06 -4.76
N ILE A 40 8.95 0.17 -5.71
CA ILE A 40 7.68 -0.59 -5.76
C ILE A 40 7.46 -1.31 -4.43
N ARG A 41 8.49 -1.99 -3.91
CA ARG A 41 8.39 -2.71 -2.65
C ARG A 41 8.10 -1.77 -1.47
N GLU A 42 8.80 -0.66 -1.37
CA GLU A 42 8.61 0.31 -0.27
C GLU A 42 7.21 0.91 -0.29
N LEU A 43 6.73 1.33 -1.47
CA LEU A 43 5.38 1.84 -1.66
C LEU A 43 4.33 0.79 -1.31
N ALA A 44 4.49 -0.45 -1.80
CA ALA A 44 3.56 -1.54 -1.52
C ALA A 44 3.51 -1.89 -0.02
N MET A 45 4.66 -1.97 0.65
CA MET A 45 4.70 -2.28 2.08
C MET A 45 4.08 -1.16 2.92
N ARG A 46 4.38 0.10 2.60
CA ARG A 46 3.79 1.24 3.28
C ARG A 46 2.26 1.23 3.14
N GLN A 47 1.74 1.06 1.92
CA GLN A 47 0.30 1.00 1.70
C GLN A 47 -0.35 -0.19 2.41
N ALA A 48 0.30 -1.36 2.40
CA ALA A 48 -0.20 -2.54 3.09
C ALA A 48 -0.26 -2.35 4.62
N GLU A 49 0.74 -1.69 5.21
CA GLU A 49 0.76 -1.34 6.63
C GLU A 49 -0.37 -0.36 6.98
N GLU A 50 -0.58 0.68 6.15
CA GLU A 50 -1.68 1.64 6.31
C GLU A 50 -3.05 0.95 6.23
N MET A 51 -3.27 0.12 5.20
CA MET A 51 -4.52 -0.65 5.05
C MET A 51 -4.76 -1.63 6.21
N LEU A 52 -3.70 -2.23 6.73
CA LEU A 52 -3.79 -3.13 7.88
C LEU A 52 -4.13 -2.34 9.14
N ALA A 53 -3.51 -1.19 9.36
CA ALA A 53 -3.86 -0.31 10.48
C ALA A 53 -5.33 0.13 10.41
N ASP A 54 -5.81 0.55 9.24
CA ASP A 54 -7.21 0.92 9.04
C ASP A 54 -8.15 -0.25 9.31
N ALA A 55 -7.81 -1.46 8.85
CA ALA A 55 -8.64 -2.65 9.08
C ALA A 55 -8.71 -3.06 10.56
N PHE A 56 -7.63 -2.90 11.33
CA PHE A 56 -7.57 -3.33 12.73
C PHE A 56 -7.95 -2.25 13.74
N PHE A 57 -7.75 -0.96 13.41
CA PHE A 57 -7.99 0.17 14.31
C PHE A 57 -9.10 1.11 13.82
N GLY A 58 -9.55 1.00 12.57
CA GLY A 58 -10.48 1.89 11.90
C GLY A 58 -11.84 1.25 11.60
N GLN A 59 -12.61 0.95 12.64
CA GLN A 59 -14.07 0.94 12.56
C GLN A 59 -14.59 1.84 13.69
N GLU A 60 -14.73 3.15 13.44
CA GLU A 60 -15.84 3.84 14.08
C GLU A 60 -17.12 3.21 13.51
N PRO A 61 -18.10 2.83 14.37
CA PRO A 61 -19.38 2.38 13.85
C PRO A 61 -19.92 3.51 13.00
N LYS A 62 -20.08 3.25 11.70
CA LYS A 62 -20.89 4.08 10.82
C LYS A 62 -22.21 4.24 11.58
N ALA A 63 -22.47 5.45 12.07
CA ALA A 63 -23.66 5.75 12.82
C ALA A 63 -24.86 5.61 11.87
N ASP A 64 -25.32 4.38 11.70
CA ASP A 64 -26.66 4.08 11.23
C ASP A 64 -27.61 4.53 12.33
N ALA A 65 -27.89 5.82 12.37
CA ALA A 65 -29.02 6.37 13.08
C ALA A 65 -29.56 7.59 12.33
N SER A 66 -30.36 7.27 11.31
CA SER A 66 -31.59 7.98 10.93
C SER A 66 -31.53 9.44 10.45
N LEU A 67 -31.60 9.63 9.13
CA LEU A 67 -32.45 10.67 8.53
C LEU A 67 -33.87 10.10 8.37
N PRO A 68 -34.97 10.89 8.30
CA PRO A 68 -35.26 12.23 8.81
C PRO A 68 -36.51 12.21 9.73
N ARG A 69 -36.65 13.11 10.71
CA ARG A 69 -37.98 13.39 11.29
C ARG A 69 -38.60 14.57 10.55
N ALA A 70 -39.24 14.26 9.42
CA ALA A 70 -40.31 15.10 8.91
C ALA A 70 -41.55 14.89 9.80
N ALA A 71 -42.00 15.93 10.51
CA ALA A 71 -43.38 16.15 10.97
C ALA A 71 -43.43 17.34 11.93
N GLY A 72 -44.26 18.33 11.61
CA GLY A 72 -44.67 19.42 12.52
C GLY A 72 -44.75 20.76 11.82
#